data_AF-A0A0B2SBC4-F1
#
_entry.id   AF-A0A0B2SBC4-F1
#
_cell.length_a   1.000
_cell.length_b   1.000
_cell.length_c   1.000
_cell.angle_alpha   90.00
_cell.angle_beta   90.00
_cell.angle_gamma   90.00
#
_symmetry.space_group_name_H-M   'P 1'
#
loop_
_entity.id
_entity.type
_entity.pdbx_description
1 polymer ?
#
loop_
_entity_poly.entity_id
_entity_poly.type
_entity_poly.pdbx_seq_one_letter_code
_entity_poly.pdbx_strand_id
1 'polypeptide(L)' 'VDWGPKPFRMLDFWLQDKSFKDVVINCWSQSEPRGWGGFVLKEKIKCLKERLKLWEKEQFGDTFKRVQNIEAE' A
#
# COMPACT_ATOMS: atom_id res chain seq x y z
N VAL A 1 -17.75 7.92 17.54
CA VAL A 1 -16.71 8.92 17.22
C VAL A 1 -16.34 8.73 15.78
N ASP A 2 -16.68 9.70 14.93
CA ASP A 2 -16.42 9.64 13.50
C ASP A 2 -15.04 10.26 13.23
N TRP A 3 -14.06 9.43 12.93
CA TRP A 3 -12.66 9.83 12.74
C TRP A 3 -12.37 10.39 11.34
N GLY A 4 -13.41 10.61 10.53
CA GLY A 4 -13.29 11.09 9.16
C GLY A 4 -12.86 10.00 8.17
N PRO A 5 -12.56 10.38 6.91
CA PRO A 5 -12.26 9.43 5.85
C PRO A 5 -11.01 8.59 6.19
N LYS A 6 -11.10 7.29 5.89
CA LYS A 6 -10.02 6.32 6.16
C LYS A 6 -8.69 6.84 5.59
N PRO A 7 -7.63 7.01 6.40
CA PRO A 7 -6.38 7.64 5.98
C PRO A 7 -5.57 6.78 5.00
N PHE A 8 -5.86 5.48 4.95
CA PHE A 8 -5.24 4.54 4.04
C PHE A 8 -6.30 3.64 3.40
N ARG A 9 -6.26 3.55 2.07
CA ARG A 9 -7.11 2.68 1.27
C ARG A 9 -6.21 1.79 0.43
N MET A 10 -6.55 0.50 0.39
CA MET A 10 -5.87 -0.53 -0.38
C MET A 10 -6.93 -1.44 -1.01
N LEU A 11 -6.53 -2.25 -1.98
CA LEU A 11 -7.42 -3.25 -2.57
C LEU A 11 -7.48 -4.47 -1.64
N ASP A 12 -8.68 -4.93 -1.30
CA ASP A 12 -8.87 -6.10 -0.43
C ASP A 12 -8.23 -7.37 -1.01
N PHE A 13 -8.16 -7.48 -2.33
CA PHE A 13 -7.47 -8.58 -3.00
C PHE A 13 -5.98 -8.67 -2.66
N TRP A 14 -5.32 -7.54 -2.38
CA TRP A 14 -3.91 -7.57 -1.95
C TRP A 14 -3.72 -8.33 -0.64
N LEU A 15 -4.72 -8.34 0.26
CA LEU A 15 -4.66 -9.08 1.52
C LEU A 15 -4.75 -10.60 1.33
N GLN A 16 -5.24 -11.06 0.18
CA GLN A 16 -5.34 -12.49 -0.15
C GLN A 16 -4.00 -13.05 -0.66
N ASP A 17 -3.11 -12.19 -1.13
CA ASP A 17 -1.79 -12.59 -1.61
C ASP A 17 -0.84 -12.88 -0.44
N LYS A 18 -0.21 -14.06 -0.45
CA LYS A 18 0.69 -14.50 0.62
C LYS A 18 1.93 -13.60 0.75
N SER A 19 2.39 -12.99 -0.35
CA SER A 19 3.57 -12.12 -0.38
C SER A 19 3.31 -10.71 0.17
N PHE A 20 2.04 -10.29 0.26
CA PHE A 20 1.70 -8.93 0.72
C PHE A 20 2.25 -8.64 2.11
N LYS A 21 2.09 -9.57 3.05
CA LYS A 21 2.58 -9.40 4.43
C LYS A 21 4.10 -9.23 4.47
N ASP A 22 4.82 -10.01 3.67
CA ASP A 22 6.29 -9.96 3.60
C ASP A 22 6.76 -8.62 3.02
N VAL A 23 6.05 -8.09 2.02
CA VAL A 23 6.34 -6.77 1.44
C VAL A 23 6.19 -5.66 2.48
N VAL A 24 5.11 -5.69 3.28
CA VAL A 24 4.87 -4.71 4.34
C VAL A 24 5.97 -4.77 5.40
N ILE A 25 6.28 -5.97 5.90
CA ILE A 25 7.32 -6.18 6.92
C ILE A 25 8.66 -5.68 6.40
N ASN A 26 9.07 -6.09 5.20
CA ASN A 26 10.34 -5.71 4.63
C ASN A 26 10.45 -4.20 4.41
N CYS A 27 9.39 -3.56 3.90
CA CYS A 27 9.34 -2.11 3.72
C CYS A 27 9.48 -1.36 5.05
N TRP A 28 8.85 -1.86 6.12
CA TRP A 28 8.90 -1.23 7.43
C TRP A 28 10.22 -1.48 8.18
N SER A 29 10.82 -2.65 7.99
CA SER A 29 12.15 -2.97 8.55
C SER A 29 13.27 -2.19 7.89
N GLN A 30 13.14 -1.87 6.60
CA GLN A 30 14.14 -1.06 5.88
C GLN A 30 13.98 0.44 6.08
N SER A 31 12.84 0.90 6.62
CA SER A 31 12.57 2.33 6.83
C SER A 31 12.59 2.69 8.31
N GLU A 32 13.62 3.44 8.72
CA GLU A 32 13.76 3.95 10.10
C GLU A 32 13.84 5.50 10.13
N PRO A 33 12.75 6.20 9.75
CA PRO A 33 12.71 7.66 9.88
C PRO A 33 12.80 8.06 11.35
N ARG A 34 13.58 9.11 11.64
CA ARG A 34 13.79 9.65 13.00
C ARG A 34 12.95 10.91 13.20
N GLY A 35 12.45 11.13 14.42
CA GLY A 35 11.68 12.32 14.78
C GLY A 35 10.44 12.01 15.63
N TRP A 36 9.47 12.93 15.63
CA TRP A 36 8.20 12.76 16.34
C TRP A 36 7.40 11.58 15.77
N GLY A 37 6.72 10.82 16.63
CA GLY A 37 6.03 9.57 16.26
C GLY A 37 5.03 9.72 15.10
N GLY A 38 4.29 10.83 15.02
CA GLY A 38 3.39 11.07 13.90
C GLY A 38 4.10 11.35 12.58
N PHE A 39 5.29 11.96 12.61
CA PHE A 39 6.14 12.11 11.43
C PHE A 39 6.68 10.74 10.98
N VAL A 40 7.18 9.93 11.91
CA VAL A 40 7.66 8.57 11.64
C VAL A 40 6.56 7.72 10.99
N LEU A 41 5.34 7.77 11.54
CA LEU A 41 4.19 7.05 11.01
C LEU A 41 3.81 7.52 9.60
N LYS A 42 3.75 8.85 9.38
CA LYS A 42 3.47 9.44 8.07
C LYS A 42 4.46 8.97 7.02
N GLU A 43 5.75 9.00 7.32
CA GLU A 43 6.80 8.59 6.38
C GLU A 43 6.78 7.09 6.09
N LYS A 44 6.53 6.24 7.11
CA LYS A 44 6.34 4.79 6.90
C LYS A 44 5.14 4.48 6.01
N ILE A 45 4.01 5.16 6.20
CA ILE A 45 2.82 4.98 5.35
C ILE A 45 3.10 5.44 3.92
N LYS A 46 3.82 6.56 3.75
CA LYS A 46 4.22 7.07 2.42
C LYS A 46 5.12 6.07 1.69
N CYS A 47 6.15 5.57 2.36
CA CYS A 47 7.06 4.57 1.81
C CYS A 47 6.32 3.28 1.42
N LEU A 48 5.43 2.79 2.31
CA LEU A 48 4.63 1.60 2.03
C LEU A 48 3.74 1.79 0.80
N LYS A 49 3.11 2.96 0.64
CA LYS A 49 2.27 3.26 -0.52
C LYS A 49 3.07 3.17 -1.83
N GLU A 50 4.29 3.68 -1.86
CA GLU A 50 5.15 3.63 -3.05
C GLU A 50 5.60 2.19 -3.34
N ARG A 51 6.01 1.44 -2.31
CA ARG A 51 6.40 0.03 -2.47
C ARG A 51 5.25 -0.83 -2.98
N LEU A 52 4.04 -0.65 -2.46
CA LEU A 52 2.85 -1.41 -2.87
C LEU A 52 2.47 -1.13 -4.33
N LYS A 53 2.58 0.12 -4.79
CA LYS A 53 2.36 0.45 -6.21
C LYS A 53 3.33 -0.27 -7.15
N LEU A 54 4.57 -0.43 -6.73
CA LEU A 54 5.56 -1.19 -7.49
C LEU A 54 5.25 -2.69 -7.45
N TRP A 55 5.02 -3.22 -6.25
CA TRP A 55 4.71 -4.63 -6.04
C TRP A 55 3.45 -5.09 -6.80
N GLU A 56 2.38 -4.29 -6.79
CA GLU A 56 1.16 -4.57 -7.56
C GLU A 56 1.47 -4.75 -9.05
N LYS A 57 2.27 -3.84 -9.62
CA LYS A 57 2.70 -3.92 -11.02
C LYS A 57 3.57 -5.14 -11.30
N GLU A 58 4.45 -5.50 -10.37
CA GLU A 58 5.31 -6.67 -10.48
C GLU A 58 4.51 -7.98 -10.45
N GLN A 59 3.49 -8.08 -9.59
CA GLN A 59 2.71 -9.32 -9.41
C GLN A 59 1.58 -9.48 -10.41
N PHE A 60 0.85 -8.40 -10.72
CA PHE A 60 -0.43 -8.48 -11.42
C PHE A 60 -0.44 -7.68 -12.74
N GLY A 61 0.62 -6.92 -13.01
CA GLY A 61 0.65 -5.91 -14.06
C GLY A 61 -0.14 -4.65 -13.66
N ASP A 62 -0.57 -3.86 -14.64
CA ASP A 62 -1.37 -2.66 -14.39
C ASP A 62 -2.83 -3.03 -14.07
N THR A 63 -3.06 -3.59 -12.87
CA THR A 63 -4.38 -4.08 -12.42
C THR A 63 -5.42 -3.00 -12.47
N PHE A 64 -5.04 -1.76 -12.12
CA PHE A 64 -5.94 -0.61 -12.21
C PHE A 64 -6.43 -0.38 -13.65
N LYS A 65 -5.54 -0.43 -14.65
CA LYS A 65 -5.97 -0.36 -16.06
C LYS A 65 -6.85 -1.52 -16.47
N ARG A 66 -6.58 -2.74 -15.97
CA ARG A 66 -7.41 -3.91 -16.30
C ARG A 66 -8.82 -3.77 -15.73
N VAL A 67 -8.95 -3.32 -14.47
CA VAL A 67 -10.26 -3.05 -13.85
C VAL A 67 -10.99 -1.93 -14.60
N GLN A 68 -10.32 -0.83 -14.93
CA GLN A 68 -10.94 0.26 -15.70
C GLN A 68 -11.40 -0.18 -17.10
N ASN A 69 -10.66 -1.07 -17.77
CA ASN A 69 -11.08 -1.60 -19.06
C ASN A 69 -12.32 -2.49 -18.93
N ILE A 70 -12.41 -3.32 -17.89
CA ILE A 70 -13.60 -4.17 -17.63
C ILE A 70 -14.81 -3.32 -17.25
N GLU A 71 -14.63 -2.23 -16.52
CA GLU A 71 -15.71 -1.31 -16.15
C GLU A 71 -16.21 -0.44 -17.32
N ALA A 72 -15.42 -0.32 -18.39
CA ALA A 72 -15.76 0.47 -19.59
C ALA A 72 -16.45 -0.35 -20.70
N GLU A 73 -16.47 -1.68 -20.59
CA GLU A 73 -17.26 -2.60 -21.42
C GLU A 73 -18.70 -2.73 -20.89
#